data_AF-A0A966ARN6-F1
#
_entry.id   AF-A0A966ARN6-F1
#
_cell.length_a   1.000
_cell.length_b   1.000
_cell.length_c   1.000
_cell.angle_alpha   90.00
_cell.angle_beta   90.00
_cell.angle_gamma   90.00
#
_symmetry.space_group_name_H-M   'P 1'
#
loop_
_entity.id
_entity.type
_entity.pdbx_description
1 polymer ?
#
loop_
_entity_poly.entity_id
_entity_poly.type
_entity_poly.pdbx_seq_one_letter_code
_entity_poly.pdbx_strand_id
1 'polypeptide(L)'
;MQTTEEKVIKMANGWGRLFFHLLLIICAVIAMVLLPFPAKFAAFIAILPVIVLLFGHFTLQPNEAMVILLFGNYKGTESRNGFFWGNPFYTKTRIS
;
A
#
# COMPACT_ATOMS: atom_id res chain seq x y z
N MET A 1 26.65 -9.09 -23.40
CA MET A 1 25.80 -9.32 -22.21
C MET A 1 24.85 -8.14 -22.11
N GLN A 2 23.56 -8.33 -22.39
CA GLN A 2 22.59 -7.27 -22.18
C GLN A 2 22.44 -7.09 -20.68
N THR A 3 22.94 -5.98 -20.14
CA THR A 3 22.67 -5.59 -18.76
C THR A 3 21.20 -5.23 -18.71
N THR A 4 20.34 -6.17 -18.30
CA THR A 4 18.94 -5.89 -18.00
C THR A 4 18.96 -4.80 -16.93
N GLU A 5 18.65 -3.55 -17.30
CA GLU A 5 18.63 -2.44 -16.35
C GLU A 5 17.60 -2.78 -15.27
N GLU A 6 18.09 -3.12 -14.08
CA GLU A 6 17.23 -3.39 -12.96
C GLU A 6 16.49 -2.10 -12.62
N LYS A 7 15.18 -2.13 -12.80
CA LYS A 7 14.35 -0.96 -12.53
C LYS A 7 14.17 -0.85 -11.01
N VAL A 8 15.07 -0.11 -10.36
CA VAL A 8 14.94 0.22 -8.95
C VAL A 8 13.77 1.18 -8.79
N ILE A 9 12.71 0.72 -8.15
CA ILE A 9 11.55 1.56 -7.85
C ILE A 9 11.68 2.09 -6.44
N LYS A 10 11.22 3.32 -6.22
CA LYS A 10 11.11 3.90 -4.88
C LYS A 10 9.69 3.72 -4.37
N MET A 11 9.50 2.77 -3.47
CA MET A 11 8.23 2.58 -2.79
C MET A 11 7.94 3.73 -1.82
N ALA A 12 6.66 4.01 -1.64
CA ALA A 12 6.25 5.11 -0.78
C ALA A 12 6.48 4.80 0.70
N ASN A 13 6.68 5.84 1.50
CA ASN A 13 6.86 5.71 2.94
C ASN A 13 5.61 5.07 3.58
N GLY A 14 5.80 3.88 4.15
CA GLY A 14 4.72 3.11 4.75
C GLY A 14 4.10 3.80 5.97
N TRP A 15 4.90 4.50 6.77
CA TRP A 15 4.41 5.19 7.98
C TRP A 15 3.48 6.34 7.62
N GLY A 16 3.91 7.19 6.67
CA GLY A 16 3.09 8.31 6.22
C GLY A 16 1.76 7.86 5.64
N ARG A 17 1.76 6.79 4.84
CA ARG A 17 0.52 6.23 4.28
C ARG A 17 -0.33 5.52 5.32
N LEU A 18 0.27 4.85 6.31
CA LEU A 18 -0.47 4.22 7.40
C LEU A 18 -1.27 5.26 8.19
N PHE A 19 -0.64 6.36 8.62
CA PHE A 19 -1.34 7.43 9.33
C PHE A 19 -2.47 8.03 8.48
N PHE A 20 -2.24 8.21 7.18
CA PHE A 20 -3.27 8.68 6.26
C PHE A 20 -4.48 7.71 6.19
N HIS A 21 -4.24 6.40 6.06
CA HIS A 21 -5.34 5.43 6.05
C HIS A 21 -6.09 5.37 7.38
N LEU A 22 -5.38 5.45 8.52
CA LEU A 22 -6.00 5.50 9.85
C LEU A 22 -6.86 6.75 10.00
N LEU A 23 -6.38 7.92 9.56
CA LEU A 23 -7.13 9.16 9.55
C LEU A 23 -8.42 9.03 8.72
N LEU A 24 -8.34 8.44 7.52
CA LEU A 24 -9.51 8.19 6.68
C LEU A 24 -10.55 7.30 7.38
N ILE A 25 -10.11 6.25 8.09
CA ILE A 25 -11.01 5.38 8.87
C ILE A 25 -11.69 6.18 9.98
N ILE A 26 -10.93 6.97 10.74
CA ILE A 26 -11.48 7.81 11.82
C ILE A 26 -12.51 8.80 11.25
N CYS A 27 -12.18 9.50 10.15
CA CYS A 27 -13.10 10.41 9.49
C CYS A 27 -14.38 9.70 9.01
N ALA A 28 -14.26 8.49 8.46
CA ALA A 28 -15.42 7.71 8.02
C ALA A 28 -16.30 7.27 9.19
N VAL A 29 -15.70 6.88 10.32
CA VAL A 29 -16.44 6.54 11.54
C VAL A 29 -17.17 7.76 12.11
N ILE A 30 -16.50 8.91 12.19
CA ILE A 30 -17.12 10.17 12.62
C ILE A 30 -18.29 10.54 11.71
N ALA A 31 -18.11 10.42 10.38
CA ALA A 31 -19.16 10.67 9.40
C ALA A 31 -20.37 9.74 9.62
N MET A 32 -20.15 8.46 9.93
CA MET A 32 -21.24 7.52 10.23
C MET A 32 -22.02 7.88 11.50
N VAL A 33 -21.39 8.51 12.49
CA VAL A 33 -22.08 8.94 13.71
C VAL A 33 -22.87 10.23 13.47
N LEU A 34 -22.24 11.24 12.86
CA LEU A 34 -22.73 12.62 12.83
C LEU A 34 -23.62 12.99 11.62
N LEU A 35 -23.48 12.33 10.47
CA LEU A 35 -24.13 12.76 9.22
C LEU A 35 -25.51 12.12 9.01
N PRO A 36 -26.38 12.66 8.12
CA PRO A 36 -27.66 12.02 7.80
C PRO A 36 -27.49 10.72 7.00
N PHE A 37 -28.54 9.87 6.99
CA PHE A 37 -28.55 8.53 6.38
C PHE A 37 -27.88 8.41 4.99
N PRO A 38 -28.15 9.27 3.98
CA PRO A 38 -27.50 9.15 2.68
C PRO A 38 -25.97 9.31 2.76
N ALA A 39 -25.49 10.22 3.60
CA ALA A 39 -24.06 10.42 3.82
C ALA A 39 -23.42 9.28 4.64
N LYS A 40 -24.16 8.68 5.59
CA LYS A 40 -23.70 7.48 6.31
C LYS A 40 -23.49 6.31 5.37
N PHE A 41 -24.42 6.10 4.44
CA PHE A 41 -24.31 5.03 3.44
C PHE A 41 -23.09 5.24 2.53
N ALA A 42 -22.86 6.48 2.07
CA ALA A 42 -21.66 6.82 1.30
C ALA A 42 -20.37 6.57 2.10
N ALA A 43 -20.33 6.97 3.38
CA ALA A 43 -19.18 6.72 4.26
C ALA A 43 -18.92 5.21 4.46
N PHE A 44 -19.97 4.40 4.61
CA PHE A 44 -19.86 2.95 4.73
C PHE A 44 -19.23 2.31 3.48
N ILE A 45 -19.70 2.70 2.28
CA ILE A 45 -19.14 2.21 1.01
C ILE A 45 -17.68 2.66 0.85
N ALA A 46 -17.35 3.88 1.26
CA ALA A 46 -16.00 4.43 1.17
C ALA A 46 -14.97 3.71 2.09
N ILE A 47 -15.40 3.00 3.13
CA ILE A 47 -14.51 2.25 4.02
C ILE A 47 -13.91 1.02 3.31
N LEU A 48 -14.67 0.35 2.44
CA LEU A 48 -14.25 -0.86 1.75
C LEU A 48 -12.91 -0.71 1.00
N PRO A 49 -12.71 0.30 0.13
CA PRO A 49 -11.42 0.49 -0.52
C PRO A 49 -10.29 0.84 0.45
N VAL A 50 -10.58 1.56 1.55
CA VAL A 50 -9.55 1.89 2.56
C VAL A 50 -9.02 0.63 3.23
N ILE A 51 -9.89 -0.32 3.55
CA ILE A 51 -9.48 -1.64 4.08
C ILE A 51 -8.57 -2.36 3.09
N VAL A 52 -8.92 -2.35 1.79
CA VAL A 52 -8.09 -2.97 0.75
C VAL A 52 -6.71 -2.32 0.67
N LEU A 53 -6.62 -1.00 0.79
CA LEU A 53 -5.35 -0.26 0.78
C LEU A 53 -4.45 -0.61 1.98
N LEU A 54 -5.01 -1.05 3.11
CA LEU A 54 -4.20 -1.47 4.26
C LEU A 54 -3.34 -2.71 3.96
N PHE A 55 -3.78 -3.62 3.10
CA PHE A 55 -2.98 -4.79 2.68
C PHE A 55 -1.76 -4.43 1.82
N GLY A 56 -1.67 -3.18 1.36
CA GLY A 56 -0.54 -2.66 0.59
C GLY A 56 0.76 -2.53 1.38
N HIS A 57 0.71 -2.50 2.72
CA HIS A 57 1.87 -2.28 3.58
C HIS A 57 2.77 -3.52 3.68
N PHE A 58 4.08 -3.31 3.77
CA PHE A 58 5.07 -4.36 4.00
C PHE A 58 6.37 -3.80 4.57
N THR A 59 7.15 -4.64 5.22
CA THR A 59 8.49 -4.32 5.70
C THR A 59 9.54 -5.05 4.86
N LEU A 60 10.69 -4.42 4.72
CA LEU A 60 11.88 -4.98 4.09
C LEU A 60 13.04 -4.86 5.08
N GLN A 61 13.72 -5.96 5.39
CA GLN A 61 14.84 -5.97 6.33
C GLN A 61 16.16 -5.54 5.67
N PRO A 62 17.22 -5.23 6.43
CA PRO A 62 18.56 -5.08 5.88
C PRO A 62 18.99 -6.33 5.11
N ASN A 63 19.63 -6.14 3.95
CA ASN A 63 20.06 -7.21 3.06
C ASN A 63 18.93 -8.06 2.46
N GLU A 64 17.66 -7.61 2.53
CA GLU A 64 16.58 -8.20 1.75
C GLU A 64 16.28 -7.30 0.54
N ALA A 65 16.00 -7.93 -0.60
CA ALA A 65 15.38 -7.27 -1.73
C ALA A 65 14.04 -7.92 -2.07
N MET A 66 13.15 -7.17 -2.72
CA MET A 66 11.84 -7.65 -3.11
C MET A 66 11.55 -7.27 -4.53
N VAL A 67 11.27 -8.28 -5.34
CA VAL A 67 10.78 -8.12 -6.70
C VAL A 67 9.29 -7.86 -6.66
N ILE A 68 8.87 -6.80 -7.35
CA ILE A 68 7.50 -6.32 -7.35
C ILE A 68 6.93 -6.51 -8.75
N LEU A 69 5.86 -7.29 -8.82
CA LEU A 69 5.11 -7.54 -10.04
C LEU A 69 3.69 -7.01 -9.90
N LEU A 70 3.13 -6.48 -10.97
CA LEU A 70 1.72 -6.11 -11.06
C LEU A 70 1.05 -7.02 -12.10
N PHE A 71 0.17 -7.92 -11.63
CA PHE A 71 -0.50 -8.91 -12.50
C PHE A 71 0.49 -9.67 -13.40
N GLY A 72 1.62 -10.12 -12.84
CA GLY A 72 2.67 -10.84 -13.56
C GLY A 72 3.65 -9.96 -14.33
N ASN A 73 3.38 -8.66 -14.50
CA ASN A 73 4.31 -7.74 -15.15
C ASN A 73 5.33 -7.20 -14.15
N TYR A 74 6.62 -7.40 -14.42
CA TYR A 74 7.71 -6.85 -13.61
C TYR A 74 7.61 -5.31 -13.57
N LYS A 75 7.50 -4.75 -12.35
CA LYS A 75 7.49 -3.30 -12.12
C LYS A 75 8.83 -2.77 -11.65
N GLY A 76 9.57 -3.59 -10.91
CA GLY A 76 10.88 -3.22 -10.37
C GLY A 76 11.25 -4.03 -9.14
N THR A 77 12.41 -3.70 -8.59
CA THR A 77 12.90 -4.25 -7.32
C THR A 77 13.04 -3.13 -6.30
N GLU A 78 12.72 -3.40 -5.04
CA GLU A 78 13.01 -2.54 -3.89
C GLU A 78 13.97 -3.27 -2.95
N SER A 79 15.07 -2.63 -2.57
CA SER A 79 16.12 -3.19 -1.69
C SER A 79 16.43 -2.29 -0.49
N ARG A 80 15.77 -1.13 -0.37
CA ARG A 80 15.95 -0.27 0.79
C ARG A 80 15.26 -0.91 1.99
N ASN A 81 15.98 -1.00 3.11
CA ASN A 81 15.39 -1.35 4.39
C ASN A 81 14.34 -0.31 4.81
N GLY A 82 13.23 -0.78 5.37
CA GLY A 82 12.22 0.09 5.96
C GLY A 82 10.80 -0.48 5.90
N PHE A 83 9.85 0.39 6.26
CA PHE A 83 8.43 0.13 6.14
C PHE A 83 7.87 0.90 4.95
N PHE A 84 7.27 0.17 4.01
CA PHE A 84 6.81 0.70 2.75
C PHE A 84 5.34 0.39 2.53
N TRP A 85 4.76 1.18 1.64
CA TRP A 85 3.45 0.89 1.09
C TRP A 85 3.56 0.76 -0.43
N GLY A 86 3.00 -0.33 -0.93
CA GLY A 86 2.80 -0.58 -2.35
C GLY A 86 1.33 -0.83 -2.66
N ASN A 87 1.00 -0.91 -3.94
CA ASN A 87 -0.35 -1.28 -4.36
C ASN A 87 -0.71 -2.68 -3.80
N PRO A 88 -1.90 -2.88 -3.19
CA PRO A 88 -2.33 -4.18 -2.67
C PRO A 88 -2.38 -5.28 -3.74
N PHE A 89 -2.48 -4.93 -5.03
CA PHE A 89 -2.44 -5.88 -6.15
C PHE A 89 -1.01 -6.27 -6.58
N TYR A 90 0.02 -5.80 -5.89
CA TYR A 90 1.38 -6.21 -6.19
C TYR A 90 1.69 -7.61 -5.63
N THR A 91 2.19 -8.48 -6.49
CA THR A 91 2.90 -9.68 -6.07
C THR A 91 4.30 -9.27 -5.64
N LYS A 92 4.63 -9.61 -4.40
CA LYS A 92 5.84 -9.20 -3.70
C LYS A 92 6.66 -10.46 -3.40
N THR A 93 7.72 -10.70 -4.17
CA THR A 93 8.57 -11.88 -3.99
C THR A 93 9.88 -11.46 -3.34
N ARG A 94 10.17 -11.99 -2.14
CA ARG A 94 11.45 -11.74 -1.47
C ARG A 94 12.57 -12.49 -2.18
N ILE A 95 13.70 -11.80 -2.34
CA ILE A 95 14.97 -12.34 -2.81
C ILE A 95 16.02 -11.97 -1.76
N SER A 96 16.70 -12.99 -1.24
CA SER A 96 17.75 -12.89 -0.21
C SER A 96 19.08 -12.48 -0.81
#